data_AF-A0A5E4KJH9-F1
#
_entry.id   AF-A0A5E4KJH9-F1
#
_cell.length_a   1.000
_cell.length_b   1.000
_cell.length_c   1.000
_cell.angle_alpha   90.00
_cell.angle_beta   90.00
_cell.angle_gamma   90.00
#
_symmetry.space_group_name_H-M   'P 1'
#
loop_
_entity.id
_entity.type
_entity.pdbx_description
1 polymer ?
#
loop_
_entity_poly.entity_id
_entity_poly.type
_entity_poly.pdbx_seq_one_letter_code
_entity_poly.pdbx_strand_id
1 'polypeptide(L)'
;MDILDGFEELTAEGQHSEIKVPLMHVELSFKVRYFLNRAGVGYCGLLISAVKGMGLKGKLEAVAAKAYIGRTVYVFLSELNDGKKLITVPALFEKEPTFDEKLDLSDLIVNTYFHADFKKSPQEVYKEHMCALIGKELSDDKDSLRRGILGLPAKGIEILKSYK
;
A
#
# COMPACT_ATOMS: atom_id res chain seq x y z
N MET A 1 -6.78 0.92 -13.57
CA MET A 1 -6.92 1.28 -12.14
C MET A 1 -7.90 2.41 -12.07
N ASP A 2 -9.06 2.14 -11.49
CA ASP A 2 -10.10 3.14 -11.29
C ASP A 2 -9.63 4.14 -10.23
N ILE A 3 -9.95 5.41 -10.43
CA ILE A 3 -9.64 6.51 -9.52
C ILE A 3 -10.88 6.75 -8.68
N LEU A 4 -10.69 6.92 -7.36
CA LEU A 4 -11.77 7.32 -6.47
C LEU A 4 -12.25 8.74 -6.77
N ASP A 5 -13.57 8.94 -6.75
CA ASP A 5 -14.16 10.27 -6.88
C ASP A 5 -13.64 11.22 -5.79
N GLY A 6 -13.28 12.43 -6.19
CA GLY A 6 -12.72 13.45 -5.30
C GLY A 6 -11.24 13.29 -4.97
N PHE A 7 -10.55 12.29 -5.54
CA PHE A 7 -9.10 12.16 -5.47
C PHE A 7 -8.43 12.67 -6.74
N GLU A 8 -7.35 13.42 -6.55
CA GLU A 8 -6.48 13.91 -7.62
C GLU A 8 -5.22 13.04 -7.66
N GLU A 9 -4.78 12.66 -8.88
CA GLU A 9 -3.53 11.93 -9.07
C GLU A 9 -2.35 12.87 -8.87
N LEU A 10 -1.37 12.44 -8.07
CA LEU A 10 -0.14 13.19 -7.84
C LEU A 10 0.88 12.83 -8.91
N THR A 11 1.35 13.83 -9.65
CA THR A 11 2.50 13.66 -10.55
C THR A 11 3.76 13.46 -9.71
N ALA A 12 4.35 12.27 -9.82
CA ALA A 12 5.60 11.90 -9.16
C ALA A 12 6.77 12.03 -10.15
N GLU A 13 7.07 13.26 -10.59
CA GLU A 13 8.20 13.50 -11.50
C GLU A 13 9.50 12.98 -10.89
N GLY A 14 10.18 12.06 -11.58
CA GLY A 14 11.46 11.49 -11.16
C GLY A 14 11.41 10.43 -10.05
N GLN A 15 10.24 10.11 -9.47
CA GLN A 15 10.11 9.03 -8.50
C GLN A 15 9.61 7.74 -9.16
N HIS A 16 10.27 6.63 -8.80
CA HIS A 16 10.13 5.30 -9.38
C HIS A 16 8.68 4.93 -9.73
N SER A 17 8.39 4.90 -11.04
CA SER A 17 7.14 4.37 -11.60
C SER A 17 7.03 2.86 -11.47
N GLU A 18 8.11 2.19 -11.05
CA GLU A 18 8.18 0.76 -10.83
C GLU A 18 9.03 0.40 -9.60
N ILE A 19 8.52 -0.50 -8.78
CA ILE A 19 9.13 -0.96 -7.53
C ILE A 19 9.23 -2.48 -7.54
N LYS A 20 10.38 -3.03 -7.17
CA LYS A 20 10.60 -4.48 -7.10
C LYS A 20 10.64 -4.97 -5.67
N VAL A 21 9.83 -5.99 -5.37
CA VAL A 21 9.69 -6.56 -4.03
C VAL A 21 9.94 -8.06 -4.09
N PRO A 22 11.02 -8.56 -3.46
CA PRO A 22 11.18 -9.98 -3.25
C PRO A 22 10.22 -10.46 -2.16
N LEU A 23 9.38 -11.44 -2.47
CA LEU A 23 8.48 -12.14 -1.56
C LEU A 23 8.68 -13.66 -1.72
N MET A 24 9.17 -14.33 -0.69
CA MET A 24 9.47 -15.78 -0.72
C MET A 24 10.25 -16.19 -1.98
N HIS A 25 9.62 -16.95 -2.89
CA HIS A 25 10.21 -17.49 -4.12
C HIS A 25 9.91 -16.65 -5.37
N VAL A 26 9.38 -15.45 -5.23
CA VAL A 26 9.05 -14.55 -6.34
C VAL A 26 9.55 -13.13 -6.10
N GLU A 27 9.85 -12.42 -7.17
CA GLU A 27 10.04 -10.97 -7.17
C GLU A 27 8.84 -10.35 -7.91
N LEU A 28 8.09 -9.49 -7.23
CA LEU A 28 6.98 -8.74 -7.80
C LEU A 28 7.48 -7.38 -8.27
N SER A 29 7.13 -6.99 -9.49
CA SER A 29 7.27 -5.61 -9.97
C SER A 29 5.93 -4.90 -9.84
N PHE A 30 5.92 -3.73 -9.22
CA PHE A 30 4.74 -2.92 -8.97
C PHE A 30 4.85 -1.60 -9.70
N LYS A 31 3.85 -1.26 -10.51
CA LYS A 31 3.63 0.11 -10.95
C LYS A 31 2.87 0.87 -9.87
N VAL A 32 3.38 2.04 -9.50
CA VAL A 32 2.79 2.84 -8.43
C VAL A 32 2.11 4.07 -8.99
N ARG A 33 0.91 4.37 -8.48
CA ARG A 33 0.22 5.64 -8.69
C ARG A 33 -0.22 6.19 -7.35
N TYR A 34 -0.14 7.50 -7.19
CA TYR A 34 -0.40 8.18 -5.92
C TYR A 34 -1.58 9.12 -6.08
N PHE A 35 -2.42 9.20 -5.05
CA PHE A 35 -3.65 9.96 -5.09
C PHE A 35 -3.87 10.65 -3.75
N LEU A 36 -4.47 11.83 -3.80
CA LEU A 36 -4.78 12.63 -2.62
C LEU A 36 -6.13 13.31 -2.80
N ASN A 37 -6.93 13.37 -1.74
CA ASN A 37 -8.15 14.17 -1.73
C ASN A 37 -8.00 15.43 -0.87
N ARG A 38 -8.99 16.33 -0.97
CA ARG A 38 -9.00 17.57 -0.19
C ARG A 38 -9.25 17.36 1.30
N ALA A 39 -9.77 16.21 1.68
CA ALA A 39 -10.18 15.86 3.03
C ALA A 39 -9.04 15.32 3.91
N GLY A 40 -7.78 15.31 3.43
CA GLY A 40 -6.65 14.81 4.23
C GLY A 40 -6.49 13.29 4.20
N VAL A 41 -6.98 12.66 3.13
CA VAL A 41 -6.77 11.23 2.86
C VAL A 41 -6.04 11.09 1.54
N GLY A 42 -4.99 10.28 1.52
CA GLY A 42 -4.37 9.84 0.28
C GLY A 42 -4.19 8.34 0.22
N TYR A 43 -3.86 7.86 -0.96
CA TYR A 43 -3.54 6.44 -1.16
C TYR A 43 -2.54 6.25 -2.29
N CYS A 44 -1.87 5.10 -2.27
CA CYS A 44 -1.18 4.59 -3.44
C CYS A 44 -1.82 3.30 -3.93
N GLY A 45 -1.93 3.18 -5.25
CA GLY A 45 -2.28 1.94 -5.91
C GLY A 45 -1.01 1.28 -6.45
N LEU A 46 -0.77 0.05 -6.03
CA LEU A 46 0.37 -0.78 -6.40
C LEU A 46 -0.10 -1.87 -7.37
N LEU A 47 0.02 -1.63 -8.68
CA LEU A 47 -0.37 -2.57 -9.73
C LEU A 47 0.76 -3.56 -9.97
N ILE A 48 0.51 -4.85 -9.77
CA ILE A 48 1.49 -5.90 -10.09
C ILE A 48 1.65 -6.00 -11.61
N SER A 49 2.78 -5.51 -12.13
CA SER A 49 3.13 -5.49 -13.55
C SER A 49 3.86 -6.75 -14.00
N ALA A 50 4.65 -7.36 -13.13
CA ALA A 50 5.42 -8.56 -13.44
C ALA A 50 5.68 -9.41 -12.19
N VAL A 51 5.91 -10.69 -12.43
CA VAL A 51 6.36 -11.67 -11.44
C VAL A 51 7.57 -12.38 -12.02
N LYS A 52 8.66 -12.46 -11.26
CA LYS A 52 9.85 -13.22 -11.62
C LYS A 52 10.09 -14.32 -10.59
N GLY A 53 10.15 -15.58 -11.03
CA GLY A 53 10.43 -16.70 -10.14
C GLY A 53 11.89 -16.71 -9.65
N MET A 54 12.11 -16.57 -8.35
CA MET A 54 13.41 -16.82 -7.73
C MET A 54 13.53 -18.33 -7.42
N GLY A 55 13.88 -19.11 -8.45
CA GLY A 55 14.02 -20.57 -8.36
C GLY A 55 12.79 -21.37 -8.81
N LEU A 56 11.67 -20.71 -9.10
CA LEU A 56 10.54 -21.30 -9.82
C LEU A 56 10.83 -21.29 -11.33
N LYS A 57 10.63 -22.42 -12.01
CA LYS A 57 10.81 -22.53 -13.47
C LYS A 57 9.58 -23.15 -14.14
N GLY A 58 9.32 -22.77 -15.38
CA GLY A 58 8.28 -23.38 -16.22
C GLY A 58 6.86 -23.13 -15.69
N LYS A 59 6.10 -24.20 -15.44
CA LYS A 59 4.67 -24.09 -15.10
C LYS A 59 4.39 -23.33 -13.80
N LEU A 60 5.27 -23.40 -12.80
CA LEU A 60 5.05 -22.74 -11.50
C LEU A 60 5.16 -21.22 -11.60
N GLU A 61 6.12 -20.71 -12.36
CA GLU A 61 6.26 -19.28 -12.64
C GLU A 61 5.04 -18.75 -13.43
N ALA A 62 4.56 -19.52 -14.42
CA ALA A 62 3.37 -19.17 -15.18
C ALA A 62 2.09 -19.12 -14.33
N VAL A 63 1.95 -20.03 -13.36
CA VAL A 63 0.81 -20.03 -12.41
C VAL A 63 0.87 -18.80 -11.50
N ALA A 64 2.04 -18.48 -10.96
CA ALA A 64 2.22 -17.28 -10.14
C ALA A 64 1.94 -16.01 -10.94
N ALA A 65 2.48 -15.88 -12.15
CA ALA A 65 2.19 -14.78 -13.05
C ALA A 65 0.69 -14.63 -13.32
N LYS A 66 -0.03 -15.72 -13.60
CA LYS A 66 -1.49 -15.72 -13.82
C LYS A 66 -2.27 -15.29 -12.58
N ALA A 67 -1.80 -15.64 -11.38
CA ALA A 67 -2.48 -15.30 -10.14
C ALA A 67 -2.35 -13.80 -9.80
N TYR A 68 -1.15 -13.23 -9.99
CA TYR A 68 -0.81 -11.92 -9.46
C TYR A 68 -0.81 -10.78 -10.49
N ILE A 69 -0.40 -11.01 -11.75
CA ILE A 69 -0.27 -9.92 -12.73
C ILE A 69 -1.63 -9.27 -13.00
N GLY A 70 -1.67 -7.93 -13.02
CA GLY A 70 -2.89 -7.16 -13.22
C GLY A 70 -3.70 -6.91 -11.94
N ARG A 71 -3.30 -7.51 -10.81
CA ARG A 71 -3.90 -7.22 -9.49
C ARG A 71 -3.34 -5.93 -8.92
N THR A 72 -4.17 -5.21 -8.16
CA THR A 72 -3.77 -3.95 -7.51
C THR A 72 -3.92 -4.09 -6.00
N VAL A 73 -2.92 -3.61 -5.27
CA VAL A 73 -2.97 -3.41 -3.82
C VAL A 73 -3.21 -1.92 -3.56
N TYR A 74 -4.04 -1.61 -2.58
CA TYR A 74 -4.32 -0.23 -2.19
C TYR A 74 -3.78 0.02 -0.79
N VAL A 75 -3.03 1.11 -0.62
CA VAL A 75 -2.54 1.53 0.69
C VAL A 75 -3.00 2.95 0.95
N PHE A 76 -3.82 3.15 1.98
CA PHE A 76 -4.31 4.48 2.36
C PHE A 76 -3.50 5.05 3.51
N LEU A 77 -3.38 6.38 3.52
CA LEU A 77 -2.70 7.15 4.55
C LEU A 77 -3.50 8.40 4.88
N SER A 78 -3.62 8.66 6.17
CA SER A 78 -4.10 9.91 6.73
C SER A 78 -3.19 10.33 7.88
N GLU A 79 -3.00 11.63 8.01
CA GLU A 79 -2.27 12.24 9.12
C GLU A 79 -3.27 12.82 10.12
N LEU A 80 -3.02 12.59 11.40
CA LEU A 80 -3.87 13.03 12.51
C LEU A 80 -3.28 14.29 13.15
N ASN A 81 -4.13 15.09 13.81
CA ASN A 81 -3.70 16.30 14.52
C ASN A 81 -2.67 16.07 15.63
N ASP A 82 -2.60 14.84 16.17
CA ASP A 82 -1.60 14.45 17.16
C ASP A 82 -0.23 14.07 16.54
N GLY A 83 -0.08 14.23 15.23
CA GLY A 83 1.14 13.91 14.47
C GLY A 83 1.27 12.43 14.09
N LYS A 84 0.34 11.57 14.51
CA LYS A 84 0.33 10.16 14.11
C LYS A 84 -0.24 10.00 12.70
N LYS A 85 0.13 8.90 12.05
CA LYS A 85 -0.32 8.54 10.72
C LYS A 85 -1.13 7.25 10.78
N LEU A 86 -2.40 7.31 10.39
CA LEU A 86 -3.19 6.10 10.15
C LEU A 86 -2.85 5.56 8.76
N ILE A 87 -2.38 4.32 8.70
CA ILE A 87 -2.13 3.62 7.45
C ILE A 87 -3.09 2.41 7.34
N THR A 88 -3.76 2.27 6.20
CA THR A 88 -4.53 1.05 5.88
C THR A 88 -3.79 0.23 4.83
N VAL A 89 -3.41 -1.00 5.15
CA VAL A 89 -2.61 -1.92 4.30
C VAL A 89 -3.27 -3.29 4.19
N PRO A 90 -2.99 -4.09 3.13
CA PRO A 90 -3.49 -5.45 3.09
C PRO A 90 -2.87 -6.31 4.20
N ALA A 91 -3.68 -7.11 4.88
CA ALA A 91 -3.22 -8.28 5.60
C ALA A 91 -2.73 -9.28 4.55
N LEU A 92 -1.42 -9.35 4.34
CA LEU A 92 -0.83 -10.33 3.43
C LEU A 92 -0.81 -11.74 4.02
N PHE A 93 -0.90 -11.87 5.36
CA PHE A 93 -0.82 -13.13 6.08
C PHE A 93 -1.80 -13.11 7.28
N GLU A 94 -2.22 -14.28 7.73
CA GLU A 94 -3.11 -14.44 8.89
C GLU A 94 -2.43 -14.18 10.24
N LYS A 95 -1.08 -14.06 10.25
CA LYS A 95 -0.28 -13.81 11.45
C LYS A 95 0.06 -12.32 11.58
N GLU A 96 0.20 -11.86 12.81
CA GLU A 96 0.74 -10.51 13.09
C GLU A 96 2.16 -10.37 12.50
N PRO A 97 2.49 -9.21 11.91
CA PRO A 97 3.82 -8.95 11.39
C PRO A 97 4.84 -8.88 12.52
N THR A 98 6.00 -9.51 12.34
CA THR A 98 7.16 -9.31 13.22
C THR A 98 8.09 -8.29 12.59
N PHE A 99 8.02 -7.05 13.07
CA PHE A 99 8.92 -6.00 12.62
C PHE A 99 10.32 -6.17 13.22
N ASP A 100 11.36 -5.99 12.41
CA ASP A 100 12.74 -5.83 12.90
C ASP A 100 12.82 -4.51 13.68
N GLU A 101 13.53 -4.47 14.80
CA GLU A 101 13.65 -3.29 15.70
C GLU A 101 14.22 -2.05 14.99
N LYS A 102 14.73 -2.21 13.77
CA LYS A 102 15.21 -1.14 12.89
C LYS A 102 14.10 -0.30 12.27
N LEU A 103 12.86 -0.81 12.22
CA LEU A 103 11.73 -0.10 11.64
C LEU A 103 10.97 0.66 12.74
N ASP A 104 11.17 1.97 12.82
CA ASP A 104 10.39 2.81 13.72
C ASP A 104 8.96 2.98 13.18
N LEU A 105 8.01 2.38 13.89
CA LEU A 105 6.57 2.45 13.62
C LEU A 105 5.81 3.25 14.68
N SER A 106 6.52 3.93 15.58
CA SER A 106 5.89 4.65 16.71
C SER A 106 4.95 5.77 16.24
N ASP A 107 5.19 6.34 15.06
CA ASP A 107 4.34 7.35 14.42
C ASP A 107 3.16 6.77 13.64
N LEU A 108 3.05 5.44 13.54
CA LEU A 108 2.06 4.75 12.69
C LEU A 108 0.99 4.01 13.49
N ILE A 109 -0.26 4.27 13.14
CA ILE A 109 -1.41 3.46 13.53
C ILE A 109 -1.73 2.56 12.32
N VAL A 110 -1.51 1.26 12.45
CA VAL A 110 -1.72 0.31 11.34
C VAL A 110 -3.12 -0.28 11.40
N ASN A 111 -3.87 -0.12 10.32
CA ASN A 111 -5.13 -0.79 10.07
C ASN A 111 -4.93 -1.80 8.93
N THR A 112 -5.36 -3.04 9.12
CA THR A 112 -5.18 -4.08 8.10
C THR A 112 -6.51 -4.47 7.48
N TYR A 113 -6.56 -4.59 6.15
CA TYR A 113 -7.70 -5.17 5.45
C TYR A 113 -7.36 -6.54 4.87
N PHE A 114 -8.25 -7.52 4.96
CA PHE A 114 -8.04 -8.79 4.30
C PHE A 114 -8.22 -8.64 2.79
N HIS A 115 -7.16 -8.92 2.03
CA HIS A 115 -7.20 -8.89 0.58
C HIS A 115 -7.99 -10.14 0.12
N ALA A 116 -9.22 -9.97 -0.33
CA ALA A 116 -9.99 -11.05 -0.94
C ALA A 116 -9.37 -11.42 -2.31
N ASP A 117 -8.23 -12.13 -2.32
CA ASP A 117 -7.39 -12.40 -3.50
C ASP A 117 -7.02 -11.14 -4.32
N PHE A 118 -6.76 -10.02 -3.66
CA PHE A 118 -6.51 -8.72 -4.31
C PHE A 118 -7.66 -8.26 -5.23
N LYS A 119 -8.90 -8.67 -4.92
CA LYS A 119 -10.11 -8.26 -5.66
C LYS A 119 -10.82 -7.04 -5.07
N LYS A 120 -10.46 -6.61 -3.85
CA LYS A 120 -11.06 -5.41 -3.25
C LYS A 120 -10.75 -4.20 -4.12
N SER A 121 -11.81 -3.48 -4.48
CA SER A 121 -11.77 -2.19 -5.16
C SER A 121 -11.19 -1.10 -4.24
N PRO A 122 -10.70 0.01 -4.79
CA PRO A 122 -10.23 1.13 -3.96
C PRO A 122 -11.35 1.69 -3.08
N GLN A 123 -12.61 1.62 -3.52
CA GLN A 123 -13.78 2.08 -2.77
C GLN A 123 -14.00 1.27 -1.49
N GLU A 124 -13.85 -0.06 -1.57
CA GLU A 124 -13.99 -0.94 -0.42
C GLU A 124 -12.91 -0.66 0.63
N VAL A 125 -11.65 -0.56 0.20
CA VAL A 125 -10.53 -0.27 1.11
C VAL A 125 -10.62 1.14 1.69
N TYR A 126 -11.08 2.12 0.89
CA TYR A 126 -11.35 3.47 1.37
C TYR A 126 -12.40 3.49 2.48
N LYS A 127 -13.49 2.73 2.33
CA LYS A 127 -14.52 2.61 3.37
C LYS A 127 -13.94 2.07 4.67
N GLU A 128 -13.09 1.06 4.61
CA GLU A 128 -12.40 0.51 5.79
C GLU A 128 -11.48 1.55 6.45
N HIS A 129 -10.74 2.31 5.65
CA HIS A 129 -9.90 3.40 6.14
C HIS A 129 -10.74 4.49 6.83
N MET A 130 -11.85 4.92 6.22
CA MET A 130 -12.75 5.91 6.81
C MET A 130 -13.40 5.43 8.10
N CYS A 131 -13.76 4.14 8.20
CA CYS A 131 -14.25 3.56 9.45
C CYS A 131 -13.19 3.64 10.56
N ALA A 132 -11.92 3.41 10.25
CA ALA A 132 -10.81 3.53 11.20
C ALA A 132 -10.47 4.97 11.60
N LEU A 133 -10.99 5.97 10.85
CA LEU A 133 -10.89 7.39 11.15
C LEU A 133 -12.03 7.94 12.01
N ILE A 134 -13.07 7.15 12.30
CA ILE A 134 -14.20 7.61 13.13
C ILE A 134 -13.67 8.06 14.50
N GLY A 135 -14.02 9.29 14.90
CA GLY A 135 -13.61 9.90 16.16
C GLY A 135 -12.15 10.41 16.17
N LYS A 136 -11.47 10.44 15.01
CA LYS A 136 -10.13 11.00 14.86
C LYS A 136 -10.19 12.31 14.07
N GLU A 137 -9.36 13.27 14.48
CA GLU A 137 -9.22 14.54 13.77
C GLU A 137 -8.04 14.47 12.81
N LEU A 138 -8.32 14.78 11.54
CA LEU A 138 -7.32 14.83 10.48
C LEU A 138 -6.53 16.13 10.54
N SER A 139 -5.23 16.02 10.25
CA SER A 139 -4.34 17.16 10.05
C SER A 139 -4.68 17.89 8.75
N ASP A 140 -4.59 19.22 8.80
CA ASP A 140 -4.70 20.08 7.63
C ASP A 140 -3.35 20.21 6.86
N ASP A 141 -2.26 19.63 7.36
CA ASP A 141 -0.94 19.65 6.71
C ASP A 141 -0.87 18.69 5.51
N LYS A 142 -1.31 19.21 4.36
CA LYS A 142 -1.31 18.47 3.08
C LYS A 142 0.09 18.18 2.55
N ASP A 143 1.08 19.00 2.89
CA ASP A 143 2.45 18.81 2.41
C ASP A 143 3.13 17.64 3.14
N SER A 144 2.90 17.54 4.46
CA SER A 144 3.33 16.39 5.26
C SER A 144 2.69 15.10 4.76
N LEU A 145 1.38 15.11 4.53
CA LEU A 145 0.66 13.96 3.98
C LEU A 145 1.17 13.58 2.58
N ARG A 146 1.40 14.55 1.69
CA ARG A 146 1.98 14.31 0.36
C ARG A 146 3.35 13.65 0.45
N ARG A 147 4.25 14.15 1.31
CA ARG A 147 5.57 13.53 1.55
C ARG A 147 5.42 12.12 2.10
N GLY A 148 4.48 11.91 3.04
CA GLY A 148 4.16 10.61 3.59
C GLY A 148 3.75 9.60 2.51
N ILE A 149 2.82 9.99 1.63
CA ILE A 149 2.32 9.15 0.54
C ILE A 149 3.43 8.76 -0.43
N LEU A 150 4.29 9.71 -0.81
CA LEU A 150 5.42 9.42 -1.71
C LEU A 150 6.48 8.51 -1.05
N GLY A 151 6.60 8.55 0.27
CA GLY A 151 7.44 7.64 1.05
C GLY A 151 6.81 6.28 1.39
N LEU A 152 5.50 6.12 1.20
CA LEU A 152 4.76 4.89 1.52
C LEU A 152 5.30 3.66 0.84
N PRO A 153 5.75 3.67 -0.42
CA PRO A 153 6.18 2.43 -1.03
C PRO A 153 7.44 1.87 -0.36
N ALA A 154 8.40 2.70 0.04
CA ALA A 154 9.58 2.23 0.78
C ALA A 154 9.18 1.58 2.12
N LYS A 155 8.38 2.28 2.93
CA LYS A 155 7.87 1.76 4.22
C LYS A 155 6.93 0.56 4.06
N GLY A 156 6.06 0.62 3.07
CA GLY A 156 5.06 -0.38 2.76
C GLY A 156 5.70 -1.70 2.34
N ILE A 157 6.74 -1.67 1.50
CA ILE A 157 7.50 -2.87 1.15
C ILE A 157 8.13 -3.52 2.37
N GLU A 158 8.68 -2.73 3.29
CA GLU A 158 9.25 -3.25 4.53
C GLU A 158 8.19 -3.87 5.43
N ILE A 159 7.01 -3.25 5.51
CA ILE A 159 5.83 -3.84 6.16
C ILE A 159 5.48 -5.18 5.48
N LEU A 160 5.38 -5.25 4.15
CA LEU A 160 5.06 -6.49 3.45
C LEU A 160 6.12 -7.59 3.66
N LYS A 161 7.41 -7.22 3.80
CA LYS A 161 8.50 -8.15 4.14
C LYS A 161 8.48 -8.65 5.59
N SER A 162 7.92 -7.86 6.52
CA SER A 162 7.86 -8.18 7.95
C SER A 162 6.82 -9.26 8.29
N TYR A 163 5.84 -9.46 7.41
CA TYR A 163 4.99 -10.64 7.48
C TYR A 163 5.71 -11.84 6.87
N LYS A 164 6.24 -12.72 7.72
CA LYS A 164 6.86 -14.01 7.36
C LYS A 164 5.88 -15.17 7.55
#